data_AF-A0A948KWP0-F1
#
_entry.id   AF-A0A948KWP0-F1
#
_cell.length_a   1.000
_cell.length_b   1.000
_cell.length_c   1.000
_cell.angle_alpha   90.00
_cell.angle_beta   90.00
_cell.angle_gamma   90.00
#
_symmetry.space_group_name_H-M   'P 1'
#
loop_
_entity.id
_entity.type
_entity.pdbx_description
1 polymer ?
#
loop_
_entity_poly.entity_id
_entity_poly.type
_entity_poly.pdbx_seq_one_letter_code
_entity_poly.pdbx_strand_id
1 'polypeptide(L)'
;MPDDLLINAADEVRIRQHLALVALGKRPATRAIRVGRLLDVNGRRWHDNQEVVISGRRIAWVGPAGKYPGQVDERMDRSHLAAVPGFGEVHKHIESSHLTPEYEAALVLPHGCTWTCEASHEFSNVNGPKNLEFWLKARLAGSPMKVFPLPGSAVPPTAYEWGGGHFGYDEQREFLSSQMMVAGLDEVMDWPAVWNPDNPSYERLWGMIRATFEQRGVVEGHAAGMRAIDDINAFAAAGMASDHEAWTPEEVADKLRRGLFMEIRPHSLKEIVSGLLADGQQDWSQFALCTDDRSCSDTMKLGATDHNVRLAIEAGLAPEIAIQLVTINPARHMRLTPWVGSIAPGRFADLVLLDDVASLSIAEVWADGAQVSRGRDYVGALPRIDWPDWATRTVKIDRQLTAADFAIAAPDGRERVSAALLRPFHWSDEFITTELPVVDGLVQRDAERNITKFAIVDRFSGEGKTARMFWLGTGPRTEDTALACSMGHDKHNIWVVGSSDAAMAQAVNALRETQGGWALVRRGELVATVRYEVGGLMTCRPAAELDAEMQALYREGESIEWMYEPTFSPRWWPGFPERLAFATLTCAPWRWVLVAPSPLAPDGFVNVATGETHPIVW
;
A
#
# COMPACT_ATOMS: atom_id res chain seq x y z
N MET A 1 -6.07 -34.25 1.80
CA MET A 1 -6.85 -33.15 1.19
C MET A 1 -6.06 -32.66 -0.02
N PRO A 2 -6.68 -32.06 -1.06
CA PRO A 2 -5.90 -31.29 -2.03
C PRO A 2 -5.16 -30.15 -1.30
N ASP A 3 -4.14 -29.62 -1.95
CA ASP A 3 -3.48 -28.42 -1.46
C ASP A 3 -4.46 -27.23 -1.58
N ASP A 4 -4.46 -26.34 -0.60
CA ASP A 4 -5.30 -25.14 -0.52
C ASP A 4 -4.48 -23.85 -0.39
N LEU A 5 -3.26 -23.84 -0.97
CA LEU A 5 -2.42 -22.65 -1.04
C LEU A 5 -3.11 -21.55 -1.86
N LEU A 6 -3.61 -21.90 -3.05
CA LEU A 6 -4.42 -21.03 -3.90
C LEU A 6 -5.85 -21.56 -3.96
N ILE A 7 -6.82 -20.64 -3.94
CA ILE A 7 -8.24 -20.99 -3.87
C ILE A 7 -8.76 -21.27 -5.29
N ASN A 8 -9.35 -22.44 -5.49
CA ASN A 8 -10.16 -22.72 -6.68
C ASN A 8 -11.39 -23.56 -6.30
N ALA A 9 -12.45 -23.44 -7.10
CA ALA A 9 -13.74 -24.04 -6.77
C ALA A 9 -13.69 -25.58 -6.67
N ALA A 10 -12.91 -26.24 -7.52
CA ALA A 10 -12.84 -27.70 -7.55
C ALA A 10 -12.19 -28.26 -6.27
N ASP A 11 -11.07 -27.66 -5.83
CA ASP A 11 -10.42 -28.02 -4.58
C ASP A 11 -11.24 -27.63 -3.36
N GLU A 12 -11.86 -26.45 -3.36
CA GLU A 12 -12.71 -26.00 -2.27
C GLU A 12 -13.85 -27.00 -2.00
N VAL A 13 -14.52 -27.51 -3.05
CA VAL A 13 -15.55 -28.55 -2.89
C VAL A 13 -14.97 -29.81 -2.22
N ARG A 14 -13.81 -30.30 -2.67
CA ARG A 14 -13.17 -31.48 -2.09
C ARG A 14 -12.77 -31.27 -0.63
N ILE A 15 -12.27 -30.07 -0.29
CA ILE A 15 -11.92 -29.68 1.07
C ILE A 15 -13.16 -29.67 1.95
N ARG A 16 -14.24 -29.00 1.54
CA ARG A 16 -15.49 -28.93 2.31
C ARG A 16 -16.12 -30.30 2.54
N GLN A 17 -16.11 -31.17 1.53
CA GLN A 17 -16.54 -32.57 1.68
C GLN A 17 -15.71 -33.33 2.73
N HIS A 18 -14.40 -33.11 2.75
CA HIS A 18 -13.53 -33.70 3.76
C HIS A 18 -13.83 -33.14 5.16
N LEU A 19 -13.91 -31.81 5.30
CA LEU A 19 -14.17 -31.15 6.58
C LEU A 19 -15.53 -31.53 7.17
N ALA A 20 -16.56 -31.72 6.36
CA ALA A 20 -17.86 -32.21 6.82
C ALA A 20 -17.75 -33.59 7.49
N LEU A 21 -16.95 -34.49 6.92
CA LEU A 21 -16.71 -35.81 7.50
C LEU A 21 -15.87 -35.74 8.78
N VAL A 22 -14.88 -34.85 8.84
CA VAL A 22 -14.10 -34.62 10.07
C VAL A 22 -14.98 -34.02 11.16
N ALA A 23 -15.79 -33.01 10.86
CA ALA A 23 -16.69 -32.37 11.83
C ALA A 23 -17.67 -33.37 12.46
N LEU A 24 -18.13 -34.35 11.69
CA LEU A 24 -19.00 -35.44 12.14
C LEU A 24 -18.27 -36.60 12.83
N GLY A 25 -16.95 -36.50 13.01
CA GLY A 25 -16.12 -37.56 13.60
C GLY A 25 -15.96 -38.80 12.72
N LYS A 26 -16.31 -38.73 11.44
CA LYS A 26 -16.21 -39.84 10.47
C LYS A 26 -14.83 -39.98 9.84
N ARG A 27 -13.95 -38.99 10.04
CA ARG A 27 -12.54 -38.96 9.66
C ARG A 27 -11.73 -38.30 10.78
N PRO A 28 -10.46 -38.68 10.98
CA PRO A 28 -9.61 -38.06 11.99
C PRO A 28 -9.32 -36.60 11.65
N ALA A 29 -9.14 -35.78 12.67
CA ALA A 29 -8.64 -34.42 12.58
C ALA A 29 -7.13 -34.38 12.87
N THR A 30 -6.43 -33.41 12.28
CA THR A 30 -4.98 -33.25 12.44
C THR A 30 -4.63 -32.72 13.84
N ARG A 31 -5.37 -31.72 14.32
CA ARG A 31 -5.02 -31.03 15.57
C ARG A 31 -6.29 -30.53 16.26
N ALA A 32 -6.25 -30.40 17.58
CA ALA A 32 -7.24 -29.65 18.34
C ALA A 32 -6.55 -28.74 19.35
N ILE A 33 -6.97 -27.48 19.40
CA ILE A 33 -6.44 -26.47 20.31
C ILE A 33 -7.55 -26.11 21.30
N ARG A 34 -7.34 -26.44 22.58
CA ARG A 34 -8.22 -26.03 23.66
C ARG A 34 -7.84 -24.63 24.14
N VAL A 35 -8.80 -23.73 24.25
CA VAL A 35 -8.60 -22.33 24.65
C VAL A 35 -9.50 -21.96 25.83
N GLY A 36 -9.06 -21.00 26.65
CA GLY A 36 -9.75 -20.61 27.89
C GLY A 36 -11.06 -19.91 27.61
N ARG A 37 -11.06 -19.02 26.61
CA ARG A 37 -12.25 -18.41 26.03
C ARG A 37 -12.04 -18.12 24.56
N LEU A 38 -13.11 -18.11 23.77
CA LEU A 38 -13.10 -17.87 22.33
C LEU A 38 -14.10 -16.76 22.00
N LEU A 39 -13.68 -15.76 21.24
CA LEU A 39 -14.57 -14.71 20.76
C LEU A 39 -15.30 -15.17 19.49
N ASP A 40 -16.61 -15.40 19.60
CA ASP A 40 -17.48 -15.45 18.44
C ASP A 40 -17.74 -14.03 17.94
N VAL A 41 -16.96 -13.63 16.95
CA VAL A 41 -17.09 -12.33 16.26
C VAL A 41 -18.39 -12.21 15.46
N ASN A 42 -19.15 -13.29 15.23
CA ASN A 42 -20.44 -13.18 14.57
C ASN A 42 -21.52 -12.65 15.52
N GLY A 43 -21.55 -13.18 16.75
CA GLY A 43 -22.49 -12.80 17.80
C GLY A 43 -21.97 -11.75 18.79
N ARG A 44 -20.69 -11.36 18.71
CA ARG A 44 -19.98 -10.56 19.72
C ARG A 44 -20.06 -11.17 21.12
N ARG A 45 -19.74 -12.47 21.24
CA ARG A 45 -19.83 -13.20 22.51
C ARG A 45 -18.59 -14.02 22.79
N TRP A 46 -18.18 -14.01 24.06
CA TRP A 46 -17.17 -14.93 24.56
C TRP A 46 -17.80 -16.27 24.95
N HIS A 47 -17.14 -17.35 24.56
CA HIS A 47 -17.48 -18.71 24.96
C HIS A 47 -16.30 -19.32 25.71
N ASP A 48 -16.54 -19.76 26.95
CA ASP A 48 -15.49 -20.34 27.78
C ASP A 48 -15.17 -21.78 27.41
N ASN A 49 -13.93 -22.19 27.65
CA ASN A 49 -13.44 -23.55 27.56
C ASN A 49 -13.83 -24.24 26.24
N GLN A 50 -13.37 -23.66 25.13
CA GLN A 50 -13.66 -24.14 23.77
C GLN A 50 -12.49 -24.94 23.21
N GLU A 51 -12.78 -25.75 22.20
CA GLU A 51 -11.80 -26.47 21.40
C GLU A 51 -12.02 -26.13 19.92
N VAL A 52 -10.92 -25.77 19.25
CA VAL A 52 -10.86 -25.54 17.80
C VAL A 52 -10.20 -26.75 17.17
N VAL A 53 -10.97 -27.54 16.42
CA VAL A 53 -10.50 -28.76 15.76
C VAL A 53 -10.15 -28.45 14.30
N ILE A 54 -8.96 -28.85 13.89
CA ILE A 54 -8.31 -28.47 12.64
C ILE A 54 -8.02 -29.73 11.82
N SER A 55 -8.27 -29.69 10.51
CA SER A 55 -7.82 -30.69 9.54
C SER A 55 -7.08 -30.02 8.39
N GLY A 56 -5.82 -30.40 8.19
CA GLY A 56 -4.92 -29.65 7.31
C GLY A 56 -4.78 -28.20 7.78
N ARG A 57 -5.09 -27.25 6.90
CA ARG A 57 -5.02 -25.80 7.18
C ARG A 57 -6.35 -25.18 7.61
N ARG A 58 -7.40 -25.99 7.76
CA ARG A 58 -8.80 -25.52 7.94
C ARG A 58 -9.37 -25.92 9.28
N ILE A 59 -10.22 -25.06 9.83
CA ILE A 59 -11.07 -25.38 10.98
C ILE A 59 -12.14 -26.37 10.52
N ALA A 60 -12.24 -27.53 11.16
CA ALA A 60 -13.29 -28.51 10.90
C ALA A 60 -14.45 -28.39 11.90
N TRP A 61 -14.17 -28.06 13.16
CA TRP A 61 -15.18 -28.01 14.22
C TRP A 61 -14.77 -27.02 15.32
N VAL A 62 -15.76 -26.37 15.93
CA VAL A 62 -15.58 -25.48 17.10
C VAL A 62 -16.69 -25.78 18.09
N GLY A 63 -16.35 -25.86 19.38
CA GLY A 63 -17.34 -26.06 20.43
C GLY A 63 -16.71 -26.37 21.79
N PRO A 64 -17.52 -26.72 22.81
CA PRO A 64 -17.01 -26.94 24.16
C PRO A 64 -15.96 -28.05 24.22
N ALA A 65 -14.89 -27.81 24.99
CA ALA A 65 -13.78 -28.74 25.10
C ALA A 65 -14.23 -30.15 25.51
N GLY A 66 -13.70 -31.17 24.83
CA GLY A 66 -14.05 -32.57 25.07
C GLY A 66 -15.40 -33.02 24.48
N LYS A 67 -16.10 -32.18 23.72
CA LYS A 67 -17.36 -32.54 23.02
C LYS A 67 -17.18 -32.95 21.57
N TYR A 68 -16.02 -32.75 20.98
CA TYR A 68 -15.75 -33.20 19.62
C TYR A 68 -15.88 -34.74 19.51
N PRO A 69 -16.71 -35.29 18.61
CA PRO A 69 -17.01 -36.73 18.58
C PRO A 69 -15.95 -37.59 17.88
N GLY A 70 -14.99 -36.95 17.19
CA GLY A 70 -14.00 -37.63 16.37
C GLY A 70 -12.66 -37.89 17.05
N GLN A 71 -11.81 -38.61 16.34
CA GLN A 71 -10.39 -38.78 16.69
C GLN A 71 -9.59 -37.55 16.27
N VAL A 72 -8.59 -37.19 17.06
CA VAL A 72 -7.66 -36.08 16.80
C VAL A 72 -6.25 -36.61 17.00
N ASP A 73 -5.36 -36.36 16.04
CA ASP A 73 -3.98 -36.84 16.11
C ASP A 73 -3.17 -36.12 17.20
N GLU A 74 -3.31 -34.80 17.31
CA GLU A 74 -2.62 -33.97 18.31
C GLU A 74 -3.58 -33.05 19.05
N ARG A 75 -3.53 -33.06 20.40
CA ARG A 75 -4.28 -32.12 21.24
C ARG A 75 -3.34 -31.19 21.98
N MET A 76 -3.65 -29.91 21.97
CA MET A 76 -2.86 -28.86 22.61
C MET A 76 -3.70 -28.10 23.61
N ASP A 77 -3.13 -27.88 24.80
CA ASP A 77 -3.77 -27.10 25.84
C ASP A 77 -3.23 -25.66 25.83
N ARG A 78 -4.14 -24.71 25.59
CA ARG A 78 -3.98 -23.26 25.70
C ARG A 78 -5.15 -22.68 26.51
N SER A 79 -5.68 -23.44 27.47
CA SER A 79 -6.81 -23.04 28.31
C SER A 79 -6.56 -21.80 29.19
N HIS A 80 -5.31 -21.34 29.28
CA HIS A 80 -4.94 -20.08 29.93
C HIS A 80 -5.05 -18.85 29.00
N LEU A 81 -5.23 -19.04 27.68
CA LEU A 81 -5.29 -17.97 26.69
C LEU A 81 -6.72 -17.73 26.18
N ALA A 82 -6.97 -16.52 25.71
CA ALA A 82 -8.15 -16.17 24.93
C ALA A 82 -7.86 -16.31 23.43
N ALA A 83 -8.83 -16.79 22.63
CA ALA A 83 -8.69 -16.92 21.19
C ALA A 83 -9.60 -15.93 20.45
N VAL A 84 -9.02 -15.23 19.48
CA VAL A 84 -9.72 -14.38 18.53
C VAL A 84 -9.30 -14.76 17.11
N PRO A 85 -10.11 -14.48 16.07
CA PRO A 85 -9.71 -14.81 14.71
C PRO A 85 -8.42 -14.10 14.32
N GLY A 86 -7.64 -14.70 13.41
CA GLY A 86 -6.54 -14.03 12.73
C GLY A 86 -6.97 -12.67 12.19
N PHE A 87 -6.21 -11.63 12.50
CA PHE A 87 -6.49 -10.28 12.01
C PHE A 87 -6.23 -10.22 10.50
N GLY A 88 -6.90 -9.29 9.84
CA GLY A 88 -6.55 -8.92 8.50
C GLY A 88 -6.96 -7.51 8.13
N GLU A 89 -6.34 -7.04 7.06
CA GLU A 89 -6.49 -5.67 6.58
C GLU A 89 -7.31 -5.66 5.30
N VAL A 90 -8.31 -4.78 5.27
CA VAL A 90 -9.19 -4.57 4.11
C VAL A 90 -8.49 -3.83 2.98
N HIS A 91 -7.51 -3.02 3.33
CA HIS A 91 -6.80 -2.14 2.42
C HIS A 91 -5.38 -1.92 2.96
N LYS A 92 -4.37 -2.20 2.11
CA LYS A 92 -2.94 -2.05 2.43
C LYS A 92 -2.13 -2.12 1.13
N HIS A 93 -1.02 -1.39 1.09
CA HIS A 93 0.05 -1.56 0.11
C HIS A 93 1.26 -2.23 0.80
N ILE A 94 1.50 -3.51 0.54
CA ILE A 94 2.67 -4.22 1.07
C ILE A 94 3.96 -3.60 0.50
N GLU A 95 3.93 -3.06 -0.72
CA GLU A 95 5.06 -2.36 -1.33
C GLU A 95 5.57 -1.19 -0.48
N SER A 96 4.68 -0.55 0.31
CA SER A 96 5.02 0.56 1.22
C SER A 96 5.75 0.12 2.48
N SER A 97 5.74 -1.18 2.82
CA SER A 97 6.69 -1.76 3.78
C SER A 97 8.11 -1.85 3.22
N HIS A 98 8.22 -1.81 1.88
CA HIS A 98 9.40 -2.08 1.07
C HIS A 98 9.96 -3.50 1.26
N LEU A 99 9.14 -4.46 1.69
CA LEU A 99 9.50 -5.86 1.81
C LEU A 99 8.74 -6.71 0.80
N THR A 100 9.37 -7.75 0.27
CA THR A 100 8.65 -8.76 -0.51
C THR A 100 7.67 -9.54 0.39
N PRO A 101 6.61 -10.16 -0.19
CA PRO A 101 5.50 -10.71 0.58
C PRO A 101 5.89 -11.75 1.64
N GLU A 102 6.98 -12.50 1.43
CA GLU A 102 7.50 -13.46 2.41
C GLU A 102 8.13 -12.79 3.64
N TYR A 103 8.80 -11.66 3.47
CA TYR A 103 9.40 -10.90 4.56
C TYR A 103 8.38 -10.03 5.27
N GLU A 104 7.42 -9.48 4.53
CA GLU A 104 6.24 -8.84 5.11
C GLU A 104 5.48 -9.82 6.01
N ALA A 105 5.22 -11.04 5.54
CA ALA A 105 4.56 -12.05 6.35
C ALA A 105 5.32 -12.32 7.67
N ALA A 106 6.64 -12.42 7.63
CA ALA A 106 7.45 -12.61 8.83
C ALA A 106 7.40 -11.39 9.77
N LEU A 107 7.24 -10.18 9.23
CA LEU A 107 7.10 -8.95 9.99
C LEU A 107 5.73 -8.83 10.66
N VAL A 108 4.63 -9.15 9.97
CA VAL A 108 3.27 -8.84 10.46
C VAL A 108 2.52 -10.01 11.09
N LEU A 109 2.88 -11.26 10.78
CA LEU A 109 2.24 -12.43 11.42
C LEU A 109 2.40 -12.44 12.95
N PRO A 110 3.55 -12.09 13.54
CA PRO A 110 3.65 -11.99 15.00
C PRO A 110 2.74 -10.94 15.63
N HIS A 111 2.28 -9.98 14.84
CA HIS A 111 1.31 -8.95 15.19
C HIS A 111 -0.14 -9.34 14.86
N GLY A 112 -0.38 -10.62 14.57
CA GLY A 112 -1.71 -11.19 14.37
C GLY A 112 -2.30 -11.01 12.98
N CYS A 113 -1.63 -10.30 12.07
CA CYS A 113 -2.08 -10.10 10.69
C CYS A 113 -1.81 -11.37 9.87
N THR A 114 -2.87 -12.11 9.56
CA THR A 114 -2.81 -13.42 8.89
C THR A 114 -3.30 -13.39 7.45
N TRP A 115 -4.02 -12.34 7.07
CA TRP A 115 -4.48 -12.11 5.71
C TRP A 115 -4.60 -10.62 5.41
N THR A 116 -4.42 -10.24 4.16
CA THR A 116 -4.42 -8.85 3.71
C THR A 116 -5.06 -8.79 2.32
N CYS A 117 -5.95 -7.83 2.12
CA CYS A 117 -6.30 -7.34 0.80
C CYS A 117 -5.21 -6.37 0.36
N GLU A 118 -4.50 -6.75 -0.69
CA GLU A 118 -3.36 -6.00 -1.23
C GLU A 118 -3.84 -5.10 -2.36
N ALA A 119 -3.85 -3.80 -2.07
CA ALA A 119 -4.18 -2.70 -2.96
C ALA A 119 -3.03 -2.49 -3.96
N SER A 120 -3.03 -3.32 -4.99
CA SER A 120 -1.83 -3.70 -5.73
C SER A 120 -1.46 -2.70 -6.85
N HIS A 121 -1.67 -1.40 -6.71
CA HIS A 121 -1.38 -0.46 -7.80
C HIS A 121 0.12 -0.18 -8.02
N GLU A 122 0.98 -0.40 -7.02
CA GLU A 122 2.40 -0.05 -7.09
C GLU A 122 3.18 -1.01 -8.00
N PHE A 123 3.23 -2.30 -7.66
CA PHE A 123 3.89 -3.30 -8.50
C PHE A 123 3.18 -3.46 -9.85
N SER A 124 1.86 -3.22 -9.91
CA SER A 124 1.13 -3.21 -11.18
C SER A 124 1.62 -2.11 -12.13
N ASN A 125 2.00 -0.94 -11.61
CA ASN A 125 2.60 0.11 -12.42
C ASN A 125 3.99 -0.25 -12.96
N VAL A 126 4.71 -1.12 -12.24
CA VAL A 126 6.06 -1.59 -12.60
C VAL A 126 6.03 -2.75 -13.59
N ASN A 127 5.18 -3.76 -13.37
CA ASN A 127 5.06 -4.94 -14.21
C ASN A 127 3.65 -5.55 -14.13
N GLY A 128 2.66 -4.84 -14.68
CA GLY A 128 1.25 -5.20 -14.64
C GLY A 128 0.94 -6.64 -15.09
N PRO A 129 1.48 -7.14 -16.22
CA PRO A 129 1.22 -8.51 -16.68
C PRO A 129 1.69 -9.62 -15.72
N LYS A 130 2.60 -9.31 -14.78
CA LYS A 130 3.13 -10.24 -13.80
C LYS A 130 2.57 -10.05 -12.39
N ASN A 131 1.59 -9.17 -12.23
CA ASN A 131 1.11 -8.75 -10.91
C ASN A 131 0.56 -9.92 -10.06
N LEU A 132 -0.37 -10.71 -10.59
CA LEU A 132 -0.90 -11.85 -9.83
C LEU A 132 0.17 -12.93 -9.58
N GLU A 133 1.06 -13.17 -10.55
CA GLU A 133 2.17 -14.12 -10.37
C GLU A 133 3.07 -13.68 -9.21
N PHE A 134 3.33 -12.38 -9.08
CA PHE A 134 4.14 -11.79 -8.00
C PHE A 134 3.53 -12.05 -6.62
N TRP A 135 2.29 -11.60 -6.38
CA TRP A 135 1.65 -11.69 -5.06
C TRP A 135 1.39 -13.10 -4.56
N LEU A 136 1.10 -14.01 -5.49
CA LEU A 136 0.80 -15.39 -5.16
C LEU A 136 2.08 -16.24 -5.00
N LYS A 137 3.25 -15.71 -5.37
CA LYS A 137 4.51 -16.46 -5.36
C LYS A 137 4.92 -16.88 -3.96
N ALA A 138 4.84 -15.98 -2.98
CA ALA A 138 5.17 -16.30 -1.59
C ALA A 138 4.24 -17.36 -0.99
N ARG A 139 2.94 -17.27 -1.33
CA ARG A 139 1.96 -18.28 -0.94
C ARG A 139 2.29 -19.66 -1.52
N LEU A 140 2.60 -19.72 -2.83
CA LEU A 140 3.03 -20.95 -3.51
C LEU A 140 4.35 -21.51 -2.95
N ALA A 141 5.23 -20.65 -2.44
CA ALA A 141 6.48 -21.05 -1.80
C ALA A 141 6.30 -21.50 -0.34
N GLY A 142 5.10 -21.40 0.23
CA GLY A 142 4.76 -21.90 1.57
C GLY A 142 4.52 -20.82 2.63
N SER A 143 4.43 -19.54 2.26
CA SER A 143 4.05 -18.49 3.20
C SER A 143 2.63 -18.72 3.74
N PRO A 144 2.41 -18.68 5.07
CA PRO A 144 1.11 -18.93 5.68
C PRO A 144 0.17 -17.71 5.66
N MET A 145 0.69 -16.52 5.31
CA MET A 145 -0.10 -15.30 5.12
C MET A 145 -0.89 -15.37 3.81
N LYS A 146 -2.17 -14.97 3.85
CA LYS A 146 -3.02 -14.91 2.65
C LYS A 146 -2.97 -13.50 2.11
N VAL A 147 -2.44 -13.34 0.90
CA VAL A 147 -2.57 -12.09 0.15
C VAL A 147 -3.74 -12.26 -0.82
N PHE A 148 -4.74 -11.41 -0.71
CA PHE A 148 -5.86 -11.31 -1.62
C PHE A 148 -5.63 -10.08 -2.51
N PRO A 149 -5.09 -10.22 -3.73
CA PRO A 149 -4.74 -9.05 -4.54
C PRO A 149 -5.99 -8.34 -5.06
N LEU A 150 -5.94 -7.02 -5.08
CA LEU A 150 -6.86 -6.13 -5.79
C LEU A 150 -6.02 -5.41 -6.86
N PRO A 151 -6.09 -5.82 -8.14
CA PRO A 151 -5.39 -5.11 -9.20
C PRO A 151 -5.81 -3.64 -9.29
N GLY A 152 -4.81 -2.76 -9.36
CA GLY A 152 -4.92 -1.30 -9.25
C GLY A 152 -5.71 -0.60 -10.35
N SER A 153 -6.67 0.28 -10.02
CA SER A 153 -7.29 1.18 -11.01
C SER A 153 -6.29 2.19 -11.60
N ALA A 154 -5.33 2.59 -10.76
CA ALA A 154 -4.28 3.56 -11.04
C ALA A 154 -3.12 2.97 -11.87
N VAL A 155 -3.41 2.14 -12.88
CA VAL A 155 -2.40 1.48 -13.72
C VAL A 155 -2.66 1.75 -15.22
N PRO A 156 -2.13 2.85 -15.79
CA PRO A 156 -1.44 3.95 -15.12
C PRO A 156 -2.40 4.84 -14.29
N PRO A 157 -1.88 5.72 -13.43
CA PRO A 157 -2.70 6.49 -12.49
C PRO A 157 -3.62 7.46 -13.20
N THR A 158 -3.09 8.11 -14.24
CA THR A 158 -3.84 8.93 -15.20
C THR A 158 -3.36 8.63 -16.61
N ALA A 159 -4.06 9.16 -17.62
CA ALA A 159 -3.69 9.01 -19.02
C ALA A 159 -2.37 9.72 -19.42
N TYR A 160 -1.88 10.63 -18.58
CA TYR A 160 -0.67 11.43 -18.86
C TYR A 160 0.63 10.69 -18.53
N GLU A 161 0.52 9.54 -17.88
CA GLU A 161 1.64 8.70 -17.48
C GLU A 161 1.66 7.37 -18.24
N TRP A 162 2.86 6.79 -18.36
CA TRP A 162 3.06 5.50 -19.02
C TRP A 162 4.21 4.73 -18.34
N GLY A 163 4.25 3.41 -18.50
CA GLY A 163 5.32 2.58 -17.94
C GLY A 163 4.99 1.09 -18.02
N GLY A 164 5.36 0.31 -17.01
CA GLY A 164 5.37 -1.17 -17.08
C GLY A 164 4.03 -1.89 -16.93
N GLY A 165 2.91 -1.17 -16.80
CA GLY A 165 1.57 -1.76 -16.68
C GLY A 165 0.49 -0.87 -17.29
N HIS A 166 -0.58 -1.54 -17.74
CA HIS A 166 -1.82 -0.94 -18.24
C HIS A 166 -2.97 -1.91 -17.97
N PHE A 167 -4.00 -1.48 -17.25
CA PHE A 167 -5.19 -2.28 -17.00
C PHE A 167 -6.45 -1.58 -17.52
N GLY A 168 -7.25 -2.33 -18.28
CA GLY A 168 -8.61 -1.99 -18.68
C GLY A 168 -9.57 -3.15 -18.41
N TYR A 169 -10.64 -3.24 -19.20
CA TYR A 169 -11.67 -4.27 -19.03
C TYR A 169 -11.11 -5.70 -19.14
N ASP A 170 -10.29 -5.97 -20.15
CA ASP A 170 -9.84 -7.33 -20.45
C ASP A 170 -8.86 -7.86 -19.38
N GLU A 171 -7.92 -7.04 -18.94
CA GLU A 171 -6.97 -7.40 -17.88
C GLU A 171 -7.71 -7.63 -16.56
N GLN A 172 -8.61 -6.72 -16.17
CA GLN A 172 -9.36 -6.86 -14.92
C GLN A 172 -10.26 -8.11 -14.93
N ARG A 173 -10.91 -8.41 -16.06
CA ARG A 173 -11.70 -9.64 -16.24
C ARG A 173 -10.82 -10.88 -16.10
N GLU A 174 -9.62 -10.88 -16.71
CA GLU A 174 -8.69 -12.01 -16.61
C GLU A 174 -8.24 -12.24 -15.17
N PHE A 175 -7.91 -11.19 -14.42
CA PHE A 175 -7.53 -11.32 -13.01
C PHE A 175 -8.62 -11.97 -12.16
N LEU A 176 -9.84 -11.43 -12.22
CA LEU A 176 -10.97 -11.91 -11.42
C LEU A 176 -11.41 -13.34 -11.81
N SER A 177 -11.26 -13.73 -13.08
CA SER A 177 -11.70 -15.05 -13.55
C SER A 177 -10.64 -16.15 -13.42
N SER A 178 -9.36 -15.78 -13.40
CA SER A 178 -8.25 -16.74 -13.33
C SER A 178 -7.95 -17.22 -11.91
N GLN A 179 -8.26 -16.41 -10.88
CA GLN A 179 -7.88 -16.72 -9.50
C GLN A 179 -8.90 -16.22 -8.47
N MET A 180 -9.44 -17.12 -7.64
CA MET A 180 -10.42 -16.76 -6.61
C MET A 180 -9.84 -15.98 -5.42
N MET A 181 -8.50 -15.86 -5.34
CA MET A 181 -7.83 -14.97 -4.39
C MET A 181 -7.95 -13.48 -4.78
N VAL A 182 -8.35 -13.15 -6.01
CA VAL A 182 -8.56 -11.75 -6.41
C VAL A 182 -9.87 -11.24 -5.83
N ALA A 183 -9.80 -10.24 -4.94
CA ALA A 183 -10.94 -9.84 -4.12
C ALA A 183 -11.85 -8.79 -4.80
N GLY A 184 -11.28 -7.99 -5.70
CA GLY A 184 -11.98 -6.85 -6.29
C GLY A 184 -11.10 -5.97 -7.16
N LEU A 185 -11.58 -4.76 -7.37
CA LEU A 185 -10.84 -3.63 -7.93
C LEU A 185 -10.34 -2.78 -6.77
N ASP A 186 -9.05 -2.47 -6.82
CA ASP A 186 -8.39 -1.56 -5.89
C ASP A 186 -9.02 -0.15 -5.92
N GLU A 187 -8.60 0.69 -4.99
CA GLU A 187 -9.04 2.06 -4.84
C GLU A 187 -9.10 2.82 -6.18
N VAL A 188 -10.29 3.35 -6.48
CA VAL A 188 -10.50 4.20 -7.65
C VAL A 188 -10.09 5.64 -7.33
N MET A 189 -8.94 6.04 -7.87
CA MET A 189 -8.29 7.33 -7.55
C MET A 189 -8.45 8.42 -8.61
N ASP A 190 -8.52 8.08 -9.91
CA ASP A 190 -8.67 9.05 -11.01
C ASP A 190 -10.12 9.61 -11.06
N TRP A 191 -10.50 10.40 -10.05
CA TRP A 191 -11.84 10.95 -9.89
C TRP A 191 -12.32 11.73 -11.13
N PRO A 192 -11.50 12.58 -11.79
CA PRO A 192 -11.89 13.23 -13.04
C PRO A 192 -12.33 12.23 -14.13
N ALA A 193 -11.66 11.09 -14.24
CA ALA A 193 -12.02 10.05 -15.21
C ALA A 193 -13.31 9.29 -14.86
N VAL A 194 -13.84 9.43 -13.65
CA VAL A 194 -15.14 8.82 -13.29
C VAL A 194 -16.30 9.65 -13.85
N TRP A 195 -16.25 10.99 -13.70
CA TRP A 195 -17.39 11.85 -14.02
C TRP A 195 -17.30 12.57 -15.38
N ASN A 196 -16.11 12.67 -15.99
CA ASN A 196 -15.91 13.36 -17.25
C ASN A 196 -15.69 12.39 -18.43
N PRO A 197 -16.68 12.18 -19.33
CA PRO A 197 -16.53 11.32 -20.51
C PRO A 197 -15.43 11.74 -21.49
N ASP A 198 -15.03 13.00 -21.48
CA ASP A 198 -13.96 13.52 -22.35
C ASP A 198 -12.56 13.24 -21.78
N ASN A 199 -12.46 12.76 -20.53
CA ASN A 199 -11.18 12.38 -19.93
C ASN A 199 -10.62 11.13 -20.65
N PRO A 200 -9.35 11.12 -21.10
CA PRO A 200 -8.80 9.99 -21.84
C PRO A 200 -8.75 8.65 -21.07
N SER A 201 -8.80 8.66 -19.74
CA SER A 201 -8.90 7.46 -18.89
C SER A 201 -10.34 6.90 -18.77
N TYR A 202 -11.38 7.65 -19.17
CA TYR A 202 -12.78 7.37 -18.82
C TYR A 202 -13.23 5.95 -19.21
N GLU A 203 -13.09 5.57 -20.49
CA GLU A 203 -13.51 4.26 -20.99
C GLU A 203 -12.72 3.10 -20.35
N ARG A 204 -11.42 3.33 -20.08
CA ARG A 204 -10.56 2.34 -19.42
C ARG A 204 -11.04 2.06 -18.00
N LEU A 205 -11.24 3.12 -17.21
CA LEU A 205 -11.64 3.03 -15.81
C LEU A 205 -13.03 2.40 -15.67
N TRP A 206 -14.01 2.86 -16.45
CA TRP A 206 -15.35 2.25 -16.47
C TRP A 206 -15.33 0.80 -17.00
N GLY A 207 -14.39 0.47 -17.88
CA GLY A 207 -14.10 -0.91 -18.27
C GLY A 207 -13.69 -1.79 -17.09
N MET A 208 -12.77 -1.33 -16.24
CA MET A 208 -12.35 -2.07 -15.04
C MET A 208 -13.49 -2.23 -14.03
N ILE A 209 -14.27 -1.16 -13.80
CA ILE A 209 -15.46 -1.19 -12.93
C ILE A 209 -16.46 -2.22 -13.45
N ARG A 210 -16.75 -2.22 -14.76
CA ARG A 210 -17.64 -3.20 -15.40
C ARG A 210 -17.17 -4.64 -15.19
N ALA A 211 -15.90 -4.94 -15.48
CA ALA A 211 -15.34 -6.28 -15.32
C ALA A 211 -15.48 -6.79 -13.86
N THR A 212 -15.34 -5.87 -12.90
CA THR A 212 -15.48 -6.15 -11.47
C THR A 212 -16.92 -6.46 -11.08
N PHE A 213 -17.90 -5.69 -11.57
CA PHE A 213 -19.31 -5.97 -11.33
C PHE A 213 -19.78 -7.28 -11.98
N GLU A 214 -19.28 -7.63 -13.17
CA GLU A 214 -19.60 -8.90 -13.83
C GLU A 214 -19.25 -10.12 -12.96
N GLN A 215 -18.25 -10.00 -12.10
CA GLN A 215 -17.81 -11.04 -11.14
C GLN A 215 -18.33 -10.82 -9.71
N ARG A 216 -19.15 -9.79 -9.47
CA ARG A 216 -19.65 -9.39 -8.14
C ARG A 216 -18.52 -9.03 -7.16
N GLY A 217 -17.38 -8.57 -7.68
CA GLY A 217 -16.27 -8.04 -6.88
C GLY A 217 -16.63 -6.72 -6.21
N VAL A 218 -15.80 -6.32 -5.25
CA VAL A 218 -15.87 -4.98 -4.64
C VAL A 218 -15.10 -3.99 -5.51
N VAL A 219 -15.62 -2.78 -5.65
CA VAL A 219 -14.91 -1.65 -6.25
C VAL A 219 -14.58 -0.70 -5.11
N GLU A 220 -13.32 -0.71 -4.65
CA GLU A 220 -12.86 0.19 -3.60
C GLU A 220 -12.71 1.62 -4.12
N GLY A 221 -12.72 2.58 -3.20
CA GLY A 221 -12.71 3.99 -3.54
C GLY A 221 -11.64 4.78 -2.80
N HIS A 222 -11.17 5.85 -3.43
CA HIS A 222 -10.27 6.85 -2.85
C HIS A 222 -10.92 8.24 -2.90
N ALA A 223 -11.44 8.75 -1.79
CA ALA A 223 -12.15 10.03 -1.75
C ALA A 223 -11.34 11.14 -1.04
N ALA A 224 -10.04 11.23 -1.35
CA ALA A 224 -9.13 12.25 -0.82
C ALA A 224 -9.62 13.68 -1.08
N GLY A 225 -9.72 14.46 -0.01
CA GLY A 225 -10.17 15.85 -0.05
C GLY A 225 -11.65 16.04 -0.41
N MET A 226 -12.41 14.95 -0.67
CA MET A 226 -13.81 15.02 -1.03
C MET A 226 -14.69 15.28 0.20
N ARG A 227 -15.21 16.52 0.28
CA ARG A 227 -16.04 16.99 1.40
C ARG A 227 -17.44 17.46 0.99
N ALA A 228 -17.61 17.89 -0.26
CA ALA A 228 -18.90 18.37 -0.72
C ALA A 228 -19.88 17.21 -0.80
N ILE A 229 -21.10 17.43 -0.30
CA ILE A 229 -22.11 16.38 -0.26
C ILE A 229 -22.48 15.87 -1.66
N ASP A 230 -22.50 16.76 -2.65
CA ASP A 230 -22.82 16.39 -4.03
C ASP A 230 -21.74 15.49 -4.63
N ASP A 231 -20.45 15.76 -4.35
CA ASP A 231 -19.33 14.90 -4.77
C ASP A 231 -19.39 13.54 -4.09
N ILE A 232 -19.66 13.49 -2.78
CA ILE A 232 -19.80 12.23 -2.03
C ILE A 232 -20.97 11.40 -2.57
N ASN A 233 -22.10 12.05 -2.91
CA ASN A 233 -23.23 11.37 -3.55
C ASN A 233 -22.85 10.82 -4.93
N ALA A 234 -22.15 11.60 -5.75
CA ALA A 234 -21.70 11.15 -7.07
C ALA A 234 -20.73 9.97 -6.95
N PHE A 235 -19.81 10.01 -5.99
CA PHE A 235 -18.83 8.96 -5.72
C PHE A 235 -19.53 7.65 -5.32
N ALA A 236 -20.43 7.69 -4.34
CA ALA A 236 -21.20 6.52 -3.96
C ALA A 236 -22.11 6.02 -5.11
N ALA A 237 -22.73 6.93 -5.88
CA ALA A 237 -23.59 6.58 -7.01
C ALA A 237 -22.85 5.93 -8.18
N ALA A 238 -21.57 6.27 -8.38
CA ALA A 238 -20.69 5.64 -9.37
C ALA A 238 -20.31 4.20 -9.00
N GLY A 239 -20.59 3.77 -7.77
CA GLY A 239 -20.46 2.39 -7.33
C GLY A 239 -19.23 2.10 -6.46
N MET A 240 -18.51 3.13 -6.03
CA MET A 240 -17.42 3.00 -5.05
C MET A 240 -18.02 2.54 -3.73
N ALA A 241 -17.45 1.47 -3.18
CA ALA A 241 -18.03 0.75 -2.05
C ALA A 241 -17.43 1.18 -0.70
N SER A 242 -16.25 1.79 -0.71
CA SER A 242 -15.51 2.16 0.49
C SER A 242 -14.70 3.45 0.31
N ASP A 243 -14.13 3.93 1.42
CA ASP A 243 -13.15 5.01 1.46
C ASP A 243 -12.28 4.93 2.73
N HIS A 244 -10.98 5.18 2.57
CA HIS A 244 -10.00 5.32 3.67
C HIS A 244 -9.45 6.75 3.85
N GLU A 245 -9.88 7.70 3.02
CA GLU A 245 -9.33 9.05 2.97
C GLU A 245 -10.03 10.08 3.88
N ALA A 246 -10.89 9.65 4.79
CA ALA A 246 -11.54 10.54 5.75
C ALA A 246 -10.62 10.92 6.94
N TRP A 247 -10.62 12.20 7.31
CA TRP A 247 -9.75 12.75 8.38
C TRP A 247 -10.52 13.11 9.65
N THR A 248 -11.81 13.39 9.55
CA THR A 248 -12.62 13.86 10.69
C THR A 248 -13.86 13.00 10.92
N PRO A 249 -14.43 12.97 12.14
CA PRO A 249 -15.69 12.28 12.41
C PRO A 249 -16.83 12.72 11.47
N GLU A 250 -16.90 14.00 11.11
CA GLU A 250 -17.93 14.55 10.23
C GLU A 250 -17.81 14.00 8.81
N GLU A 251 -16.59 13.97 8.25
CA GLU A 251 -16.34 13.37 6.93
C GLU A 251 -16.74 11.90 6.92
N VAL A 252 -16.37 11.15 7.95
CA VAL A 252 -16.73 9.73 8.10
C VAL A 252 -18.24 9.56 8.22
N ALA A 253 -18.92 10.36 9.05
CA ALA A 253 -20.37 10.31 9.21
C ALA A 253 -21.08 10.65 7.90
N ASP A 254 -20.57 11.61 7.13
CA ASP A 254 -21.15 11.96 5.86
C ASP A 254 -21.00 10.83 4.84
N LYS A 255 -19.80 10.28 4.65
CA LYS A 255 -19.55 9.16 3.73
C LYS A 255 -20.35 7.91 4.12
N LEU A 256 -20.40 7.58 5.41
CA LEU A 256 -21.18 6.46 5.94
C LEU A 256 -22.68 6.59 5.63
N ARG A 257 -23.29 7.78 5.77
CA ARG A 257 -24.72 8.00 5.46
C ARG A 257 -25.06 7.81 3.98
N ARG A 258 -24.08 7.89 3.08
CA ARG A 258 -24.23 7.61 1.64
C ARG A 258 -23.94 6.14 1.31
N GLY A 259 -23.75 5.29 2.32
CA GLY A 259 -23.62 3.84 2.17
C GLY A 259 -22.18 3.35 1.97
N LEU A 260 -21.19 4.23 2.07
CA LEU A 260 -19.78 3.84 1.98
C LEU A 260 -19.36 3.05 3.23
N PHE A 261 -18.55 2.02 3.00
CA PHE A 261 -17.84 1.30 4.06
C PHE A 261 -16.60 2.11 4.45
N MET A 262 -16.40 2.33 5.75
CA MET A 262 -15.38 3.26 6.23
C MET A 262 -14.14 2.50 6.72
N GLU A 263 -13.00 2.82 6.13
CA GLU A 263 -11.71 2.19 6.40
C GLU A 263 -10.83 3.17 7.18
N ILE A 264 -10.77 3.01 8.50
CA ILE A 264 -10.17 4.03 9.36
C ILE A 264 -8.66 3.82 9.46
N ARG A 265 -7.88 4.81 9.01
CA ARG A 265 -6.41 4.83 9.06
C ARG A 265 -5.87 5.29 10.41
N PRO A 266 -4.66 4.85 10.82
CA PRO A 266 -4.15 5.02 12.18
C PRO A 266 -3.94 6.47 12.62
N HIS A 267 -3.63 7.37 11.68
CA HIS A 267 -3.28 8.76 11.98
C HIS A 267 -4.49 9.61 12.43
N SER A 268 -5.70 9.30 11.95
CA SER A 268 -6.95 9.96 12.32
C SER A 268 -7.84 9.08 13.21
N LEU A 269 -7.48 7.81 13.40
CA LEU A 269 -8.27 6.78 14.08
C LEU A 269 -8.80 7.23 15.44
N LYS A 270 -7.94 7.72 16.33
CA LYS A 270 -8.34 8.10 17.69
C LYS A 270 -9.38 9.21 17.70
N GLU A 271 -9.20 10.20 16.83
CA GLU A 271 -10.10 11.34 16.70
C GLU A 271 -11.46 10.91 16.13
N ILE A 272 -11.43 10.15 15.00
CA ILE A 272 -12.63 9.61 14.37
C ILE A 272 -13.44 8.75 15.34
N VAL A 273 -12.78 7.78 15.99
CA VAL A 273 -13.46 6.83 16.88
C VAL A 273 -14.06 7.56 18.09
N SER A 274 -13.30 8.44 18.73
CA SER A 274 -13.78 9.20 19.89
C SER A 274 -14.95 10.12 19.53
N GLY A 275 -14.86 10.79 18.38
CA GLY A 275 -15.93 11.67 17.88
C GLY A 275 -17.21 10.91 17.55
N LEU A 276 -17.11 9.80 16.81
CA LEU A 276 -18.27 8.96 16.49
C LEU A 276 -18.92 8.37 17.75
N LEU A 277 -18.14 7.97 18.75
CA LEU A 277 -18.66 7.51 20.04
C LEU A 277 -19.41 8.64 20.77
N ALA A 278 -18.87 9.86 20.77
CA ALA A 278 -19.52 11.03 21.37
C ALA A 278 -20.85 11.37 20.67
N ASP A 279 -20.92 11.15 19.36
CA ASP A 279 -22.13 11.31 18.54
C ASP A 279 -23.12 10.13 18.65
N GLY A 280 -22.80 9.12 19.45
CA GLY A 280 -23.69 8.00 19.75
C GLY A 280 -23.64 6.85 18.75
N GLN A 281 -22.55 6.69 17.99
CA GLN A 281 -22.35 5.55 17.08
C GLN A 281 -22.32 4.22 17.87
N GLN A 282 -23.24 3.31 17.55
CA GLN A 282 -23.35 2.00 18.22
C GLN A 282 -23.06 0.81 17.31
N ASP A 283 -23.40 0.91 16.02
CA ASP A 283 -23.18 -0.16 15.05
C ASP A 283 -21.91 0.09 14.25
N TRP A 284 -20.93 -0.79 14.42
CA TRP A 284 -19.63 -0.66 13.77
C TRP A 284 -19.46 -1.65 12.61
N SER A 285 -20.55 -2.27 12.12
CA SER A 285 -20.51 -3.27 11.05
C SER A 285 -20.05 -2.75 9.68
N GLN A 286 -20.18 -1.43 9.44
CA GLN A 286 -19.75 -0.73 8.23
C GLN A 286 -18.35 -0.10 8.34
N PHE A 287 -17.53 -0.60 9.27
CA PHE A 287 -16.21 -0.07 9.53
C PHE A 287 -15.16 -1.18 9.53
N ALA A 288 -13.96 -0.84 9.08
CA ALA A 288 -12.74 -1.58 9.30
C ALA A 288 -11.61 -0.66 9.75
N LEU A 289 -10.53 -1.25 10.24
CA LEU A 289 -9.24 -0.55 10.38
C LEU A 289 -8.34 -1.00 9.25
N CYS A 290 -7.64 -0.06 8.63
CA CYS A 290 -6.64 -0.33 7.59
C CYS A 290 -5.32 0.35 7.96
N THR A 291 -4.20 -0.18 7.47
CA THR A 291 -2.90 0.49 7.60
C THR A 291 -2.66 1.44 6.45
N ASP A 292 -3.13 1.08 5.24
CA ASP A 292 -2.75 1.77 4.00
C ASP A 292 -1.21 1.75 3.90
N ASP A 293 -0.52 2.87 3.71
CA ASP A 293 0.94 2.95 3.69
C ASP A 293 1.62 2.90 5.06
N ARG A 294 2.56 1.96 5.25
CA ARG A 294 3.50 1.98 6.39
C ARG A 294 4.83 1.31 6.08
N SER A 295 5.93 2.00 6.36
CA SER A 295 7.29 1.47 6.28
C SER A 295 7.51 0.27 7.22
N CYS A 296 8.48 -0.59 6.87
CA CYS A 296 8.88 -1.65 7.81
C CYS A 296 9.46 -1.07 9.11
N SER A 297 10.20 0.04 9.07
CA SER A 297 10.76 0.71 10.25
C SER A 297 9.67 1.15 11.24
N ASP A 298 8.59 1.75 10.74
CA ASP A 298 7.45 2.13 11.58
C ASP A 298 6.69 0.91 12.09
N THR A 299 6.54 -0.12 11.27
CA THR A 299 5.90 -1.38 11.67
C THR A 299 6.68 -2.07 12.80
N MET A 300 8.02 -2.12 12.72
CA MET A 300 8.87 -2.65 13.79
C MET A 300 8.72 -1.86 15.10
N LYS A 301 8.55 -0.53 15.00
CA LYS A 301 8.43 0.36 16.15
C LYS A 301 7.05 0.30 16.81
N LEU A 302 5.99 0.34 16.01
CA LEU A 302 4.61 0.54 16.48
C LEU A 302 3.84 -0.79 16.65
N GLY A 303 4.20 -1.79 15.85
CA GLY A 303 3.41 -2.97 15.54
C GLY A 303 2.72 -2.87 14.17
N ALA A 304 1.94 -3.88 13.81
CA ALA A 304 1.19 -3.96 12.56
C ALA A 304 -0.30 -3.72 12.82
N THR A 305 -1.17 -4.64 12.40
CA THR A 305 -2.62 -4.56 12.62
C THR A 305 -2.99 -4.51 14.11
N ASP A 306 -2.22 -5.17 14.98
CA ASP A 306 -2.40 -5.10 16.44
C ASP A 306 -2.29 -3.67 17.00
N HIS A 307 -1.44 -2.83 16.40
CA HIS A 307 -1.32 -1.43 16.76
C HIS A 307 -2.63 -0.69 16.50
N ASN A 308 -3.24 -0.88 15.34
CA ASN A 308 -4.48 -0.22 14.95
C ASN A 308 -5.63 -0.63 15.91
N VAL A 309 -5.70 -1.92 16.27
CA VAL A 309 -6.68 -2.42 17.26
C VAL A 309 -6.45 -1.80 18.63
N ARG A 310 -5.19 -1.69 19.11
CA ARG A 310 -4.89 -1.01 20.38
C ARG A 310 -5.30 0.46 20.34
N LEU A 311 -5.03 1.18 19.25
CA LEU A 311 -5.47 2.58 19.11
C LEU A 311 -7.00 2.71 19.19
N ALA A 312 -7.74 1.77 18.59
CA ALA A 312 -9.21 1.75 18.65
C ALA A 312 -9.73 1.50 20.08
N ILE A 313 -9.10 0.59 20.82
CA ILE A 313 -9.43 0.33 22.24
C ILE A 313 -9.10 1.56 23.09
N GLU A 314 -7.93 2.17 22.88
CA GLU A 314 -7.52 3.41 23.57
C GLU A 314 -8.46 4.59 23.29
N ALA A 315 -9.07 4.63 22.09
CA ALA A 315 -10.08 5.62 21.72
C ALA A 315 -11.47 5.34 22.32
N GLY A 316 -11.65 4.23 23.03
CA GLY A 316 -12.87 3.91 23.78
C GLY A 316 -13.72 2.79 23.20
N LEU A 317 -13.30 2.12 22.12
CA LEU A 317 -14.02 0.94 21.62
C LEU A 317 -13.84 -0.25 22.55
N ALA A 318 -14.92 -1.02 22.74
CA ALA A 318 -14.83 -2.32 23.37
C ALA A 318 -13.91 -3.24 22.54
N PRO A 319 -13.02 -4.05 23.18
CA PRO A 319 -12.11 -4.94 22.47
C PRO A 319 -12.80 -5.84 21.44
N GLU A 320 -13.99 -6.35 21.76
CA GLU A 320 -14.77 -7.20 20.84
C GLU A 320 -15.13 -6.48 19.55
N ILE A 321 -15.46 -5.18 19.63
CA ILE A 321 -15.78 -4.36 18.45
C ILE A 321 -14.49 -4.07 17.68
N ALA A 322 -13.42 -3.63 18.35
CA ALA A 322 -12.14 -3.35 17.70
C ALA A 322 -11.59 -4.57 16.95
N ILE A 323 -11.75 -5.77 17.53
CA ILE A 323 -11.39 -7.04 16.87
C ILE A 323 -12.27 -7.32 15.65
N GLN A 324 -13.58 -7.03 15.68
CA GLN A 324 -14.44 -7.18 14.50
C GLN A 324 -13.98 -6.30 13.33
N LEU A 325 -13.47 -5.10 13.61
CA LEU A 325 -12.97 -4.16 12.60
C LEU A 325 -11.75 -4.67 11.82
N VAL A 326 -11.05 -5.68 12.34
CA VAL A 326 -9.89 -6.32 11.68
C VAL A 326 -10.12 -7.81 11.43
N THR A 327 -11.36 -8.30 11.53
CA THR A 327 -11.67 -9.72 11.29
C THR A 327 -12.91 -9.87 10.42
N ILE A 328 -14.10 -9.88 11.01
CA ILE A 328 -15.33 -10.25 10.31
C ILE A 328 -15.89 -9.13 9.44
N ASN A 329 -15.74 -7.86 9.84
CA ASN A 329 -16.24 -6.73 9.06
C ASN A 329 -15.49 -6.60 7.73
N PRO A 330 -14.15 -6.53 7.70
CA PRO A 330 -13.43 -6.45 6.43
C PRO A 330 -13.64 -7.71 5.58
N ALA A 331 -13.70 -8.90 6.19
CA ALA A 331 -14.01 -10.13 5.46
C ALA A 331 -15.43 -10.16 4.87
N ARG A 332 -16.41 -9.47 5.47
CA ARG A 332 -17.76 -9.32 4.92
C ARG A 332 -17.76 -8.34 3.75
N HIS A 333 -17.12 -7.18 3.92
CA HIS A 333 -17.00 -6.16 2.88
C HIS A 333 -16.41 -6.79 1.60
N MET A 334 -15.26 -7.46 1.74
CA MET A 334 -14.52 -8.09 0.65
C MET A 334 -15.03 -9.48 0.24
N ARG A 335 -16.15 -9.93 0.82
CA ARG A 335 -16.76 -11.25 0.53
C ARG A 335 -15.84 -12.46 0.78
N LEU A 336 -14.86 -12.32 1.67
CA LEU A 336 -13.87 -13.33 2.04
C LEU A 336 -14.30 -14.25 3.20
N THR A 337 -15.51 -14.05 3.77
CA THR A 337 -16.06 -14.87 4.87
C THR A 337 -16.10 -16.39 4.66
N PRO A 338 -16.07 -16.96 3.42
CA PRO A 338 -15.89 -18.39 3.26
C PRO A 338 -14.55 -18.89 3.80
N TRP A 339 -13.49 -18.06 3.81
CA TRP A 339 -12.12 -18.48 4.09
C TRP A 339 -11.49 -17.84 5.33
N VAL A 340 -11.81 -16.59 5.66
CA VAL A 340 -11.16 -15.83 6.76
C VAL A 340 -12.16 -15.03 7.59
N GLY A 341 -11.67 -14.31 8.60
CA GLY A 341 -12.43 -13.36 9.40
C GLY A 341 -13.22 -13.94 10.58
N SER A 342 -13.19 -15.26 10.82
CA SER A 342 -13.82 -15.88 12.00
C SER A 342 -13.22 -17.23 12.37
N ILE A 343 -13.26 -17.58 13.66
CA ILE A 343 -12.96 -18.94 14.14
C ILE A 343 -14.21 -19.81 13.95
N ALA A 344 -14.41 -20.31 12.73
CA ALA A 344 -15.58 -21.09 12.37
C ALA A 344 -15.25 -22.21 11.38
N PRO A 345 -16.01 -23.32 11.37
CA PRO A 345 -15.79 -24.42 10.43
C PRO A 345 -15.68 -23.94 8.97
N GLY A 346 -14.73 -24.54 8.27
CA GLY A 346 -14.41 -24.30 6.87
C GLY A 346 -13.42 -23.15 6.60
N ARG A 347 -13.14 -22.29 7.58
CA ARG A 347 -12.19 -21.18 7.42
C ARG A 347 -10.76 -21.69 7.59
N PHE A 348 -9.78 -20.93 7.11
CA PHE A 348 -8.39 -21.15 7.51
C PHE A 348 -8.28 -21.10 9.03
N ALA A 349 -7.45 -21.98 9.59
CA ALA A 349 -7.20 -22.05 11.03
C ALA A 349 -6.20 -20.97 11.46
N ASP A 350 -6.66 -19.71 11.33
CA ASP A 350 -5.93 -18.50 11.68
C ASP A 350 -6.45 -17.97 13.00
N LEU A 351 -5.60 -17.99 14.03
CA LEU A 351 -5.95 -17.63 15.41
C LEU A 351 -4.91 -16.68 15.98
N VAL A 352 -5.36 -15.65 16.68
CA VAL A 352 -4.52 -14.88 17.60
C VAL A 352 -4.89 -15.31 19.02
N LEU A 353 -3.91 -15.82 19.75
CA LEU A 353 -4.07 -16.21 21.15
C LEU A 353 -3.53 -15.09 22.04
N LEU A 354 -4.38 -14.57 22.92
CA LEU A 354 -4.11 -13.41 23.75
C LEU A 354 -3.93 -13.83 25.22
N ASP A 355 -2.90 -13.30 25.86
CA ASP A 355 -2.72 -13.35 27.33
C ASP A 355 -3.70 -12.40 28.03
N ASP A 356 -3.93 -11.24 27.43
CA ASP A 356 -4.87 -10.24 27.91
C ASP A 356 -5.63 -9.59 26.75
N VAL A 357 -6.96 -9.60 26.85
CA VAL A 357 -7.85 -9.04 25.83
C VAL A 357 -7.93 -7.52 25.95
N ALA A 358 -7.84 -6.97 27.17
CA ALA A 358 -8.00 -5.53 27.37
C ALA A 358 -6.85 -4.73 26.76
N SER A 359 -5.61 -5.19 26.94
CA SER A 359 -4.41 -4.61 26.32
C SER A 359 -4.06 -5.17 24.94
N LEU A 360 -4.81 -6.18 24.46
CA LEU A 360 -4.51 -6.94 23.24
C LEU A 360 -3.09 -7.54 23.24
N SER A 361 -2.67 -8.12 24.37
CA SER A 361 -1.36 -8.76 24.50
C SER A 361 -1.35 -10.12 23.79
N ILE A 362 -0.62 -10.22 22.69
CA ILE A 362 -0.50 -11.44 21.87
C ILE A 362 0.54 -12.39 22.46
N ALA A 363 0.11 -13.63 22.73
CA ALA A 363 0.94 -14.72 23.22
C ALA A 363 1.43 -15.62 22.08
N GLU A 364 0.52 -16.00 21.18
CA GLU A 364 0.80 -16.85 20.04
C GLU A 364 -0.04 -16.43 18.84
N VAL A 365 0.51 -16.59 17.65
CA VAL A 365 -0.25 -16.49 16.41
C VAL A 365 -0.17 -17.82 15.69
N TRP A 366 -1.32 -18.27 15.21
CA TRP A 366 -1.50 -19.45 14.41
C TRP A 366 -1.99 -19.03 13.03
N ALA A 367 -1.39 -19.57 11.99
CA ALA A 367 -1.83 -19.38 10.62
C ALA A 367 -1.79 -20.73 9.91
N ASP A 368 -2.81 -21.03 9.10
CA ASP A 368 -2.96 -22.32 8.43
C ASP A 368 -2.90 -23.53 9.38
N GLY A 369 -3.35 -23.36 10.62
CA GLY A 369 -3.38 -24.43 11.61
C GLY A 369 -2.03 -24.80 12.23
N ALA A 370 -1.00 -23.98 12.00
CA ALA A 370 0.31 -24.11 12.63
C ALA A 370 0.67 -22.85 13.44
N GLN A 371 1.41 -23.02 14.53
CA GLN A 371 1.96 -21.89 15.29
C GLN A 371 3.06 -21.21 14.46
N VAL A 372 2.88 -19.92 14.20
CA VAL A 372 3.82 -19.09 13.41
C VAL A 372 4.49 -18.00 14.24
N SER A 373 4.02 -17.75 15.46
CA SER A 373 4.63 -16.78 16.38
C SER A 373 4.72 -17.29 17.83
N ARG A 374 5.74 -16.82 18.55
CA ARG A 374 5.80 -16.77 20.02
C ARG A 374 5.98 -15.32 20.46
N GLY A 375 4.96 -14.74 21.07
CA GLY A 375 4.92 -13.31 21.33
C GLY A 375 5.03 -12.52 20.02
N ARG A 376 6.09 -11.70 19.90
CA ARG A 376 6.40 -10.91 18.71
C ARG A 376 7.45 -11.54 17.79
N ASP A 377 7.91 -12.74 18.10
CA ASP A 377 8.93 -13.44 17.31
C ASP A 377 8.27 -14.38 16.29
N TYR A 378 8.59 -14.20 15.01
CA TYR A 378 8.22 -15.15 13.96
C TYR A 378 9.00 -16.46 14.12
N VAL A 379 8.28 -17.58 14.22
CA VAL A 379 8.86 -18.94 14.36
C VAL A 379 8.51 -19.85 13.19
N GLY A 380 7.82 -19.32 12.17
CA GLY A 380 7.51 -20.04 10.94
C GLY A 380 8.72 -20.22 10.03
N ALA A 381 8.58 -21.06 9.00
CA ALA A 381 9.57 -21.18 7.95
C ALA A 381 9.45 -19.99 6.99
N LEU A 382 10.52 -19.20 6.88
CA LEU A 382 10.61 -18.16 5.87
C LEU A 382 10.90 -18.81 4.51
N PRO A 383 9.99 -18.74 3.52
CA PRO A 383 10.25 -19.33 2.21
C PRO A 383 11.37 -18.57 1.50
N ARG A 384 12.28 -19.30 0.86
CA ARG A 384 13.31 -18.70 0.00
C ARG A 384 12.78 -18.63 -1.43
N ILE A 385 12.72 -17.41 -1.96
CA ILE A 385 12.24 -17.17 -3.30
C ILE A 385 13.38 -16.59 -4.12
N ASP A 386 13.82 -17.34 -5.13
CA ASP A 386 14.67 -16.79 -6.18
C ASP A 386 13.77 -15.92 -7.07
N TRP A 387 13.74 -14.62 -6.76
CA TRP A 387 12.96 -13.66 -7.52
C TRP A 387 13.49 -13.56 -8.96
N PRO A 388 12.62 -13.70 -9.97
CA PRO A 388 13.04 -13.83 -11.35
C PRO A 388 13.41 -12.46 -11.93
N ASP A 389 14.15 -12.44 -13.03
CA ASP A 389 14.60 -11.21 -13.69
C ASP A 389 13.46 -10.23 -14.00
N TRP A 390 12.25 -10.72 -14.31
CA TRP A 390 11.11 -9.84 -14.57
C TRP A 390 10.65 -9.04 -13.34
N ALA A 391 11.01 -9.48 -12.12
CA ALA A 391 10.75 -8.78 -10.88
C ALA A 391 11.97 -7.98 -10.40
N THR A 392 13.19 -8.39 -10.75
CA THR A 392 14.43 -7.80 -10.20
C THR A 392 15.20 -6.89 -11.17
N ARG A 393 14.86 -6.90 -12.46
CA ARG A 393 15.48 -6.08 -13.51
C ARG A 393 14.48 -5.07 -14.09
N THR A 394 13.92 -4.25 -13.20
CA THR A 394 12.80 -3.34 -13.53
C THR A 394 13.23 -1.89 -13.74
N VAL A 395 14.42 -1.48 -13.27
CA VAL A 395 14.99 -0.17 -13.62
C VAL A 395 15.71 -0.30 -14.97
N LYS A 396 14.99 0.01 -16.04
CA LYS A 396 15.41 -0.14 -17.44
C LYS A 396 15.84 1.21 -18.00
N ILE A 397 17.12 1.50 -17.85
CA ILE A 397 17.80 2.62 -18.51
C ILE A 397 19.09 2.09 -19.11
N ASP A 398 19.15 2.02 -20.44
CA ASP A 398 20.22 1.34 -21.19
C ASP A 398 21.45 2.22 -21.44
N ARG A 399 21.45 3.43 -20.87
CA ARG A 399 22.54 4.40 -20.99
C ARG A 399 22.94 5.00 -19.65
N GLN A 400 24.10 5.64 -19.65
CA GLN A 400 24.51 6.52 -18.56
C GLN A 400 23.86 7.89 -18.69
N LEU A 401 23.27 8.36 -17.60
CA LEU A 401 22.79 9.73 -17.49
C LEU A 401 23.97 10.65 -17.19
N THR A 402 23.93 11.85 -17.74
CA THR A 402 24.95 12.89 -17.60
C THR A 402 24.32 14.18 -17.10
N ALA A 403 25.13 15.16 -16.70
CA ALA A 403 24.63 16.48 -16.30
C ALA A 403 23.76 17.15 -17.39
N ALA A 404 24.06 16.89 -18.67
CA ALA A 404 23.30 17.45 -19.79
C ALA A 404 21.83 17.00 -19.83
N ASP A 405 21.50 15.83 -19.25
CA ASP A 405 20.13 15.33 -19.18
C ASP A 405 19.24 16.19 -18.27
N PHE A 406 19.84 16.78 -17.23
CA PHE A 406 19.15 17.62 -16.23
C PHE A 406 19.24 19.11 -16.54
N ALA A 407 20.12 19.53 -17.45
CA ALA A 407 20.30 20.92 -17.85
C ALA A 407 19.03 21.49 -18.53
N ILE A 408 18.63 22.71 -18.15
CA ILE A 408 17.51 23.44 -18.77
C ILE A 408 18.11 24.55 -19.62
N ALA A 409 17.99 24.46 -20.95
CA ALA A 409 18.50 25.49 -21.86
C ALA A 409 17.65 26.77 -21.77
N ALA A 410 18.31 27.92 -21.78
CA ALA A 410 17.65 29.21 -21.91
C ALA A 410 17.44 29.56 -23.39
N PRO A 411 16.43 30.40 -23.73
CA PRO A 411 16.39 31.05 -25.03
C PRO A 411 17.65 31.88 -25.29
N ASP A 412 18.11 31.91 -26.55
CA ASP A 412 19.37 32.55 -26.94
C ASP A 412 19.48 34.02 -26.47
N GLY A 413 20.65 34.39 -25.95
CA GLY A 413 20.98 35.78 -25.59
C GLY A 413 20.28 36.33 -24.35
N ARG A 414 19.63 35.49 -23.55
CA ARG A 414 18.98 35.89 -22.29
C ARG A 414 19.92 35.74 -21.09
N GLU A 415 19.93 36.74 -20.21
CA GLU A 415 20.58 36.68 -18.89
C GLU A 415 19.61 36.23 -17.77
N ARG A 416 18.31 36.40 -18.01
CA ARG A 416 17.21 35.96 -17.14
C ARG A 416 16.05 35.45 -17.99
N VAL A 417 15.31 34.48 -17.48
CA VAL A 417 14.13 33.90 -18.14
C VAL A 417 12.98 33.78 -17.16
N SER A 418 11.74 33.80 -17.66
CA SER A 418 10.60 33.41 -16.85
C SER A 418 10.58 31.88 -16.73
N ALA A 419 10.26 31.37 -15.54
CA ALA A 419 10.23 29.96 -15.23
C ALA A 419 8.99 29.57 -14.42
N ALA A 420 8.43 28.41 -14.75
CA ALA A 420 7.39 27.74 -14.00
C ALA A 420 8.01 26.91 -12.86
N LEU A 421 7.46 27.08 -11.66
CA LEU A 421 7.85 26.40 -10.45
C LEU A 421 6.66 25.66 -9.84
N LEU A 422 6.96 24.55 -9.19
CA LEU A 422 6.07 23.91 -8.23
C LEU A 422 6.65 23.96 -6.83
N ARG A 423 5.86 23.54 -5.86
CA ARG A 423 6.29 23.17 -4.52
C ARG A 423 5.68 21.80 -4.19
N PRO A 424 6.19 21.06 -3.20
CA PRO A 424 5.58 19.79 -2.80
C PRO A 424 4.08 19.94 -2.49
N PHE A 425 3.24 19.03 -2.99
CA PHE A 425 1.78 19.04 -2.76
C PHE A 425 1.08 20.31 -3.28
N HIS A 426 1.38 20.70 -4.53
CA HIS A 426 0.78 21.86 -5.18
C HIS A 426 -0.64 21.55 -5.71
N TRP A 427 -1.63 22.30 -5.24
CA TRP A 427 -3.06 22.06 -5.53
C TRP A 427 -3.77 23.20 -6.27
N SER A 428 -3.09 24.32 -6.51
CA SER A 428 -3.70 25.50 -7.15
C SER A 428 -3.81 25.32 -8.67
N ASP A 429 -4.88 25.86 -9.27
CA ASP A 429 -5.09 25.91 -10.72
C ASP A 429 -3.95 26.68 -11.44
N GLU A 430 -3.26 27.57 -10.74
CA GLU A 430 -2.09 28.31 -11.23
C GLU A 430 -0.79 27.70 -10.68
N PHE A 431 0.27 27.69 -11.48
CA PHE A 431 1.63 27.38 -11.03
C PHE A 431 2.40 28.65 -10.66
N ILE A 432 3.50 28.49 -9.93
CA ILE A 432 4.33 29.62 -9.50
C ILE A 432 5.17 30.10 -10.68
N THR A 433 5.19 31.40 -10.93
CA THR A 433 6.05 32.01 -11.95
C THR A 433 7.12 32.86 -11.31
N THR A 434 8.37 32.75 -11.78
CA THR A 434 9.45 33.64 -11.37
C THR A 434 10.53 33.84 -12.42
N GLU A 435 11.37 34.87 -12.26
CA GLU A 435 12.56 35.02 -13.08
C GLU A 435 13.76 34.29 -12.46
N LEU A 436 14.47 33.51 -13.29
CA LEU A 436 15.69 32.78 -12.91
C LEU A 436 16.89 33.23 -13.75
N PRO A 437 18.11 33.21 -13.16
CA PRO A 437 19.33 33.61 -13.87
C PRO A 437 19.77 32.55 -14.89
N VAL A 438 20.44 33.03 -15.94
CA VAL A 438 21.06 32.20 -16.98
C VAL A 438 22.57 32.32 -16.88
N VAL A 439 23.26 31.17 -16.87
CA VAL A 439 24.72 31.08 -16.91
C VAL A 439 25.10 30.10 -18.00
N ASP A 440 25.98 30.53 -18.91
CA ASP A 440 26.46 29.73 -20.04
C ASP A 440 25.32 29.11 -20.90
N GLY A 441 24.23 29.86 -21.09
CA GLY A 441 23.06 29.43 -21.86
C GLY A 441 22.14 28.45 -21.12
N LEU A 442 22.40 28.16 -19.84
CA LEU A 442 21.60 27.28 -19.00
C LEU A 442 20.93 28.04 -17.87
N VAL A 443 19.65 27.75 -17.64
CA VAL A 443 18.86 28.32 -16.55
C VAL A 443 19.29 27.69 -15.23
N GLN A 444 19.64 28.53 -14.27
CA GLN A 444 20.15 28.11 -12.96
C GLN A 444 19.06 28.21 -11.88
N ARG A 445 19.16 27.31 -10.90
CA ARG A 445 18.36 27.42 -9.67
C ARG A 445 18.78 28.66 -8.87
N ASP A 446 17.93 29.12 -7.97
CA ASP A 446 18.21 30.25 -7.08
C ASP A 446 18.14 29.81 -5.61
N ALA A 447 19.31 29.44 -5.05
CA ALA A 447 19.39 28.91 -3.71
C ALA A 447 18.92 29.92 -2.65
N GLU A 448 19.27 31.20 -2.80
CA GLU A 448 18.93 32.26 -1.84
C GLU A 448 17.41 32.40 -1.68
N ARG A 449 16.66 32.04 -2.72
CA ARG A 449 15.19 32.05 -2.74
C ARG A 449 14.56 30.68 -2.52
N ASN A 450 15.29 29.72 -1.98
CA ASN A 450 14.85 28.34 -1.76
C ASN A 450 14.42 27.59 -3.03
N ILE A 451 15.00 27.92 -4.18
CA ILE A 451 14.68 27.28 -5.45
C ILE A 451 15.73 26.20 -5.74
N THR A 452 15.27 24.97 -5.93
CA THR A 452 16.07 23.80 -6.31
C THR A 452 15.69 23.30 -7.70
N LYS A 453 16.49 22.40 -8.29
CA LYS A 453 16.08 21.63 -9.48
C LYS A 453 15.43 20.31 -9.06
N PHE A 454 14.42 19.90 -9.82
CA PHE A 454 13.70 18.64 -9.67
C PHE A 454 13.50 18.00 -11.04
N ALA A 455 13.57 16.68 -11.11
CA ALA A 455 13.37 15.95 -12.36
C ALA A 455 12.69 14.60 -12.13
N ILE A 456 11.98 14.15 -13.17
CA ILE A 456 11.41 12.81 -13.28
C ILE A 456 12.06 12.12 -14.47
N VAL A 457 12.65 10.94 -14.22
CA VAL A 457 13.39 10.14 -15.19
C VAL A 457 12.61 8.86 -15.45
N ASP A 458 12.22 8.66 -16.71
CA ASP A 458 11.63 7.42 -17.17
C ASP A 458 12.59 6.25 -16.94
N ARG A 459 12.10 5.22 -16.24
CA ARG A 459 12.86 4.00 -15.97
C ARG A 459 12.36 2.77 -16.74
N PHE A 460 11.43 2.93 -17.68
CA PHE A 460 10.77 1.81 -18.36
C PHE A 460 11.17 1.64 -19.82
N SER A 461 11.45 2.71 -20.57
CA SER A 461 11.72 2.62 -22.02
C SER A 461 13.11 2.11 -22.40
N GLY A 462 14.07 2.16 -21.47
CA GLY A 462 15.50 2.04 -21.78
C GLY A 462 16.17 3.37 -22.16
N GLU A 463 15.41 4.42 -22.49
CA GLU A 463 15.98 5.67 -22.99
C GLU A 463 16.38 6.66 -21.88
N GLY A 464 15.80 6.55 -20.68
CA GLY A 464 16.06 7.50 -19.60
C GLY A 464 15.57 8.92 -19.93
N LYS A 465 14.37 9.03 -20.52
CA LYS A 465 13.77 10.34 -20.85
C LYS A 465 13.53 11.13 -19.57
N THR A 466 13.96 12.39 -19.57
CA THR A 466 14.00 13.21 -18.35
C THR A 466 13.17 14.48 -18.52
N ALA A 467 12.13 14.62 -17.71
CA ALA A 467 11.44 15.89 -17.49
C ALA A 467 12.11 16.62 -16.33
N ARG A 468 12.17 17.95 -16.39
CA ARG A 468 13.02 18.76 -15.50
C ARG A 468 12.39 20.11 -15.24
N MET A 469 12.42 20.56 -13.99
CA MET A 469 11.88 21.85 -13.59
C MET A 469 12.55 22.39 -12.32
N PHE A 470 12.02 23.50 -11.82
CA PHE A 470 12.43 24.10 -10.56
C PHE A 470 11.36 23.95 -9.49
N TRP A 471 11.76 23.64 -8.26
CA TRP A 471 10.86 23.54 -7.11
C TRP A 471 11.24 24.55 -6.05
N LEU A 472 10.24 25.12 -5.39
CA LEU A 472 10.38 26.04 -4.27
C LEU A 472 10.24 25.30 -2.94
N GLY A 473 11.11 25.63 -1.97
CA GLY A 473 10.93 25.23 -0.58
C GLY A 473 11.21 23.75 -0.30
N THR A 474 12.04 23.11 -1.12
CA THR A 474 12.47 21.71 -0.93
C THR A 474 13.84 21.48 -1.58
N GLY A 475 14.43 20.31 -1.31
CA GLY A 475 15.70 19.87 -1.89
C GLY A 475 16.93 20.42 -1.16
N PRO A 476 18.13 20.01 -1.57
CA PRO A 476 19.36 20.38 -0.88
C PRO A 476 19.79 21.81 -1.21
N ARG A 477 20.08 22.61 -0.18
CA ARG A 477 20.87 23.85 -0.33
C ARG A 477 22.35 23.52 -0.50
N THR A 478 22.84 22.55 0.26
CA THR A 478 24.22 22.08 0.19
C THR A 478 24.62 21.81 -1.26
N GLU A 479 25.76 22.36 -1.66
CA GLU A 479 26.26 22.25 -3.05
C GLU A 479 26.61 20.80 -3.42
N ASP A 480 26.58 20.52 -4.73
CA ASP A 480 26.82 19.21 -5.34
C ASP A 480 26.14 18.03 -4.62
N THR A 481 24.89 18.24 -4.21
CA THR A 481 24.09 17.29 -3.45
C THR A 481 22.82 16.97 -4.22
N ALA A 482 22.42 15.70 -4.23
CA ALA A 482 21.16 15.26 -4.82
C ALA A 482 20.61 14.05 -4.06
N LEU A 483 19.29 13.96 -4.00
CA LEU A 483 18.56 12.80 -3.51
C LEU A 483 17.71 12.26 -4.66
N ALA A 484 17.81 10.97 -4.93
CA ALA A 484 16.97 10.27 -5.88
C ALA A 484 16.28 9.10 -5.21
N CYS A 485 15.05 8.80 -5.66
CA CYS A 485 14.34 7.59 -5.27
C CYS A 485 13.58 7.02 -6.47
N SER A 486 13.48 5.70 -6.53
CA SER A 486 12.68 4.99 -7.54
C SER A 486 11.24 4.70 -7.11
N MET A 487 10.86 5.11 -5.90
CA MET A 487 9.49 5.12 -5.40
C MET A 487 8.93 6.54 -5.53
N GLY A 488 8.15 6.76 -6.58
CA GLY A 488 7.42 7.99 -6.85
C GLY A 488 5.98 7.64 -7.18
N HIS A 489 5.08 7.81 -6.22
CA HIS A 489 3.70 7.35 -6.32
C HIS A 489 2.99 7.98 -7.53
N ASP A 490 2.24 7.21 -8.33
CA ASP A 490 2.16 5.73 -8.34
C ASP A 490 2.94 5.15 -9.52
N LYS A 491 3.39 6.00 -10.47
CA LYS A 491 4.02 5.46 -11.68
C LYS A 491 5.43 4.94 -11.43
N HIS A 492 6.05 5.43 -10.37
CA HIS A 492 7.37 5.05 -9.90
C HIS A 492 8.46 5.22 -10.95
N ASN A 493 8.38 6.29 -11.74
CA ASN A 493 9.57 6.80 -12.38
C ASN A 493 10.54 7.33 -11.32
N ILE A 494 11.82 7.43 -11.68
CA ILE A 494 12.81 7.93 -10.72
C ILE A 494 12.62 9.44 -10.58
N TRP A 495 12.31 9.90 -9.38
CA TRP A 495 12.40 11.32 -9.09
C TRP A 495 13.76 11.64 -8.51
N VAL A 496 14.26 12.83 -8.81
CA VAL A 496 15.52 13.34 -8.27
C VAL A 496 15.43 14.84 -8.02
N VAL A 497 15.90 15.24 -6.86
CA VAL A 497 15.99 16.65 -6.44
C VAL A 497 17.44 16.97 -6.13
N GLY A 498 17.98 18.06 -6.66
CA GLY A 498 19.39 18.33 -6.52
C GLY A 498 19.82 19.78 -6.70
N SER A 499 20.98 20.07 -6.13
CA SER A 499 21.63 21.38 -6.17
C SER A 499 22.51 21.57 -7.42
N SER A 500 22.87 20.48 -8.12
CA SER A 500 23.62 20.50 -9.38
C SER A 500 23.28 19.30 -10.27
N ASP A 501 23.38 19.51 -11.58
CA ASP A 501 23.01 18.52 -12.60
C ASP A 501 23.88 17.25 -12.55
N ALA A 502 25.16 17.41 -12.19
CA ALA A 502 26.10 16.29 -12.05
C ALA A 502 25.73 15.38 -10.88
N ALA A 503 25.39 15.95 -9.73
CA ALA A 503 24.96 15.18 -8.56
C ALA A 503 23.64 14.43 -8.85
N MET A 504 22.69 15.06 -9.55
CA MET A 504 21.44 14.42 -9.96
C MET A 504 21.70 13.21 -10.87
N ALA A 505 22.58 13.37 -11.87
CA ALA A 505 22.96 12.26 -12.75
C ALA A 505 23.63 11.10 -12.01
N GLN A 506 24.53 11.40 -11.07
CA GLN A 506 25.19 10.39 -10.24
C GLN A 506 24.18 9.61 -9.37
N ALA A 507 23.23 10.29 -8.73
CA ALA A 507 22.20 9.65 -7.92
C ALA A 507 21.31 8.70 -8.76
N VAL A 508 20.87 9.14 -9.94
CA VAL A 508 20.04 8.31 -10.83
C VAL A 508 20.82 7.11 -11.37
N ASN A 509 22.08 7.28 -11.74
CA ASN A 509 22.94 6.18 -12.17
C ASN A 509 23.16 5.14 -11.07
N ALA A 510 23.29 5.58 -9.81
CA ALA A 510 23.38 4.67 -8.66
C ALA A 510 22.10 3.82 -8.53
N LEU A 511 20.91 4.42 -8.68
CA LEU A 511 19.64 3.67 -8.67
C LEU A 511 19.52 2.67 -9.82
N ARG A 512 20.03 3.01 -11.01
CA ARG A 512 20.12 2.04 -12.12
C ARG A 512 20.98 0.84 -11.74
N GLU A 513 22.11 1.06 -11.09
CA GLU A 513 23.03 0.00 -10.69
C GLU A 513 22.48 -0.87 -9.56
N THR A 514 21.80 -0.27 -8.58
CA THR A 514 21.18 -0.98 -7.46
C THR A 514 19.82 -1.58 -7.77
N GLN A 515 19.28 -1.33 -8.96
CA GLN A 515 17.91 -1.68 -9.37
C GLN A 515 16.83 -1.07 -8.49
N GLY A 516 17.06 0.18 -8.05
CA GLY A 516 16.09 0.99 -7.32
C GLY A 516 16.41 1.16 -5.84
N GLY A 517 15.52 1.90 -5.17
CA GLY A 517 15.64 2.36 -3.79
C GLY A 517 16.00 3.83 -3.70
N TRP A 518 16.87 4.17 -2.77
CA TRP A 518 17.32 5.53 -2.49
C TRP A 518 18.80 5.71 -2.82
N ALA A 519 19.16 6.88 -3.34
CA ALA A 519 20.55 7.28 -3.54
C ALA A 519 20.75 8.74 -3.10
N LEU A 520 21.70 8.96 -2.19
CA LEU A 520 22.06 10.27 -1.69
C LEU A 520 23.49 10.61 -2.08
N VAL A 521 23.64 11.65 -2.88
CA VAL A 521 24.92 12.27 -3.24
C VAL A 521 25.08 13.51 -2.38
N ARG A 522 26.24 13.70 -1.76
CA ARG A 522 26.61 14.89 -0.98
C ARG A 522 27.99 15.35 -1.42
N ARG A 523 28.10 16.61 -1.88
CA ARG A 523 29.36 17.21 -2.36
C ARG A 523 30.07 16.36 -3.44
N GLY A 524 29.31 15.79 -4.37
CA GLY A 524 29.81 14.96 -5.47
C GLY A 524 30.15 13.51 -5.10
N GLU A 525 29.95 13.09 -3.84
CA GLU A 525 30.19 11.72 -3.39
C GLU A 525 28.86 11.00 -3.11
N LEU A 526 28.75 9.73 -3.53
CA LEU A 526 27.61 8.87 -3.16
C LEU A 526 27.81 8.42 -1.71
N VAL A 527 27.04 8.98 -0.78
CA VAL A 527 27.25 8.79 0.67
C VAL A 527 26.30 7.78 1.29
N ALA A 528 25.13 7.55 0.68
CA ALA A 528 24.20 6.51 1.12
C ALA A 528 23.40 5.94 -0.05
N THR A 529 23.07 4.67 0.07
CA THR A 529 22.10 3.97 -0.78
C THR A 529 21.21 3.07 0.08
N VAL A 530 19.94 2.95 -0.29
CA VAL A 530 19.03 1.90 0.20
C VAL A 530 18.62 1.11 -1.02
N ARG A 531 18.67 -0.23 -0.96
CA ARG A 531 18.38 -1.05 -2.13
C ARG A 531 16.97 -1.63 -2.10
N TYR A 532 16.25 -1.41 -3.20
CA TYR A 532 14.95 -2.04 -3.47
C TYR A 532 15.02 -2.94 -4.71
N GLU A 533 15.80 -4.03 -4.66
CA GLU A 533 16.06 -4.85 -5.85
C GLU A 533 14.85 -5.59 -6.44
N VAL A 534 13.67 -5.54 -5.82
CA VAL A 534 12.43 -6.12 -6.36
C VAL A 534 11.47 -4.99 -6.73
N GLY A 535 11.15 -4.89 -8.02
CA GLY A 535 10.32 -3.82 -8.58
C GLY A 535 10.96 -2.43 -8.55
N GLY A 536 12.14 -2.27 -7.96
CA GLY A 536 12.63 -0.95 -7.56
C GLY A 536 11.77 -0.33 -6.45
N LEU A 537 11.05 -1.15 -5.68
CA LEU A 537 10.10 -0.75 -4.63
C LEU A 537 10.31 -1.52 -3.32
N MET A 538 10.72 -2.79 -3.41
CA MET A 538 10.86 -3.69 -2.28
C MET A 538 12.23 -4.36 -2.24
N THR A 539 12.60 -4.90 -1.09
CA THR A 539 13.75 -5.78 -0.90
C THR A 539 13.31 -7.17 -0.44
N CYS A 540 14.04 -8.20 -0.88
CA CYS A 540 13.88 -9.58 -0.41
C CYS A 540 14.87 -9.91 0.72
N ARG A 541 15.00 -8.98 1.68
CA ARG A 541 15.89 -9.05 2.85
C ARG A 541 15.09 -8.84 4.15
N PRO A 542 15.63 -9.28 5.31
CA PRO A 542 14.99 -9.06 6.60
C PRO A 542 14.68 -7.58 6.89
N ALA A 543 13.54 -7.32 7.53
CA ALA A 543 13.11 -5.97 7.94
C ALA A 543 14.20 -5.18 8.69
N ALA A 544 14.94 -5.84 9.59
CA ALA A 544 16.01 -5.21 10.35
C ALA A 544 17.20 -4.75 9.48
N GLU A 545 17.49 -5.44 8.36
CA GLU A 545 18.55 -5.02 7.44
C GLU A 545 18.10 -3.79 6.63
N LEU A 546 16.85 -3.78 6.17
CA LEU A 546 16.28 -2.61 5.49
C LEU A 546 16.20 -1.40 6.44
N ASP A 547 15.71 -1.57 7.66
CA ASP A 547 15.68 -0.48 8.64
C ASP A 547 17.08 0.07 8.90
N ALA A 548 18.09 -0.78 9.04
CA ALA A 548 19.47 -0.33 9.22
C ALA A 548 19.99 0.53 8.06
N GLU A 549 19.65 0.20 6.81
CA GLU A 549 19.95 1.02 5.63
C GLU A 549 19.19 2.36 5.65
N MET A 550 17.90 2.35 5.97
CA MET A 550 17.10 3.57 6.11
C MET A 550 17.64 4.49 7.21
N GLN A 551 17.99 3.95 8.39
CA GLN A 551 18.61 4.73 9.46
C GLN A 551 19.99 5.29 9.04
N ALA A 552 20.76 4.59 8.22
CA ALA A 552 22.00 5.11 7.67
C ALA A 552 21.75 6.26 6.69
N LEU A 553 20.77 6.11 5.79
CA LEU A 553 20.34 7.17 4.89
C LEU A 553 19.89 8.43 5.65
N TYR A 554 19.07 8.28 6.69
CA TYR A 554 18.62 9.40 7.51
C TYR A 554 19.77 10.11 8.20
N ARG A 555 20.74 9.37 8.78
CA ARG A 555 21.95 9.97 9.39
C ARG A 555 22.78 10.77 8.38
N GLU A 556 22.96 10.26 7.16
CA GLU A 556 23.62 11.04 6.11
C GLU A 556 22.76 12.24 5.69
N GLY A 557 21.43 12.09 5.68
CA GLY A 557 20.47 13.16 5.42
C GLY A 557 20.54 14.31 6.44
N GLU A 558 20.80 14.04 7.72
CA GLU A 558 20.97 15.06 8.77
C GLU A 558 22.16 16.00 8.53
N SER A 559 23.15 15.56 7.75
CA SER A 559 24.33 16.37 7.41
C SER A 559 24.09 17.39 6.28
N ILE A 560 22.92 17.33 5.63
CA ILE A 560 22.56 18.16 4.49
C ILE A 560 21.70 19.32 4.99
N GLU A 561 22.00 20.51 4.50
CA GLU A 561 21.11 21.64 4.66
C GLU A 561 19.95 21.53 3.67
N TRP A 562 18.78 21.12 4.16
CA TRP A 562 17.57 21.01 3.37
C TRP A 562 16.81 22.34 3.33
N MET A 563 16.41 22.75 2.13
CA MET A 563 15.46 23.86 1.97
C MET A 563 14.08 23.41 2.44
N TYR A 564 13.32 24.33 3.03
CA TYR A 564 11.97 24.07 3.49
C TYR A 564 11.11 25.33 3.39
N GLU A 565 9.93 25.18 2.81
CA GLU A 565 8.80 26.08 3.02
C GLU A 565 7.53 25.28 3.33
N PRO A 566 6.62 25.80 4.17
CA PRO A 566 5.34 25.14 4.42
C PRO A 566 4.52 25.06 3.13
N THR A 567 3.76 23.97 3.01
CA THR A 567 2.79 23.78 1.93
C THR A 567 1.41 23.51 2.53
N PHE A 568 0.42 23.24 1.69
CA PHE A 568 -0.94 22.94 2.16
C PHE A 568 -1.00 21.62 2.96
N SER A 569 -0.10 20.68 2.69
CA SER A 569 -0.08 19.40 3.39
C SER A 569 0.43 19.60 4.84
N PRO A 570 -0.38 19.29 5.88
CA PRO A 570 0.08 19.31 7.28
C PRO A 570 1.15 18.23 7.56
N ARG A 571 1.34 17.38 6.56
CA ARG A 571 2.18 16.20 6.53
C ARG A 571 3.51 16.50 5.80
N TRP A 572 3.83 17.78 5.57
CA TRP A 572 5.12 18.27 5.03
C TRP A 572 5.90 19.06 6.10
N TRP A 573 7.05 18.53 6.53
CA TRP A 573 7.87 19.07 7.63
C TRP A 573 9.33 19.33 7.19
N PRO A 574 10.08 20.17 7.92
CA PRO A 574 11.49 20.42 7.62
C PRO A 574 12.36 19.16 7.77
N GLY A 575 13.43 19.05 6.98
CA GLY A 575 14.44 18.00 7.09
C GLY A 575 14.52 17.12 5.83
N PHE A 576 14.90 15.85 6.02
CA PHE A 576 15.04 14.88 4.94
C PHE A 576 13.71 14.75 4.17
N PRO A 577 13.68 15.00 2.85
CA PRO A 577 12.43 15.20 2.11
C PRO A 577 11.85 13.88 1.57
N GLU A 578 11.72 12.86 2.42
CA GLU A 578 11.20 11.54 2.06
C GLU A 578 9.82 11.60 1.37
N ARG A 579 9.01 12.56 1.84
CA ARG A 579 7.65 12.84 1.36
C ARG A 579 7.55 13.29 -0.09
N LEU A 580 8.66 13.60 -0.75
CA LEU A 580 8.68 13.84 -2.19
C LEU A 580 8.22 12.62 -3.00
N ALA A 581 8.29 11.41 -2.43
CA ALA A 581 7.73 10.21 -3.02
C ALA A 581 6.23 10.33 -3.38
N PHE A 582 5.47 11.18 -2.68
CA PHE A 582 4.02 11.39 -2.92
C PHE A 582 3.73 12.71 -3.66
N ALA A 583 4.74 13.53 -3.91
CA ALA A 583 4.54 14.90 -4.36
C ALA A 583 4.24 15.04 -5.87
N THR A 584 4.37 13.95 -6.63
CA THR A 584 4.10 13.90 -8.09
C THR A 584 2.90 13.01 -8.45
N LEU A 585 2.12 12.57 -7.47
CA LEU A 585 0.98 11.68 -7.65
C LEU A 585 -0.08 12.29 -8.59
N THR A 586 -0.36 11.69 -9.75
CA THR A 586 -1.22 12.32 -10.76
C THR A 586 -2.72 12.17 -10.53
N CYS A 587 -3.14 11.20 -9.70
CA CYS A 587 -4.53 10.92 -9.34
C CYS A 587 -4.98 11.60 -8.03
N ALA A 588 -4.13 12.42 -7.42
CA ALA A 588 -4.46 13.25 -6.26
C ALA A 588 -5.17 14.56 -6.69
N PRO A 589 -5.73 15.37 -5.76
CA PRO A 589 -6.33 16.67 -6.07
C PRO A 589 -5.32 17.75 -6.54
N TRP A 590 -4.14 17.33 -7.02
CA TRP A 590 -3.15 18.22 -7.62
C TRP A 590 -3.62 18.67 -9.00
N ARG A 591 -3.23 19.90 -9.37
CA ARG A 591 -3.57 20.46 -10.68
C ARG A 591 -2.41 20.28 -11.64
N TRP A 592 -1.31 20.98 -11.37
CA TRP A 592 -0.09 20.90 -12.15
C TRP A 592 0.92 19.95 -11.51
N VAL A 593 1.47 19.04 -12.30
CA VAL A 593 2.45 18.02 -11.88
C VAL A 593 3.53 17.85 -12.93
N LEU A 594 4.68 17.32 -12.51
CA LEU A 594 5.73 16.87 -13.40
C LEU A 594 5.68 15.35 -13.52
N VAL A 595 5.54 14.84 -14.74
CA VAL A 595 5.58 13.42 -15.07
C VAL A 595 6.79 13.13 -15.96
N ALA A 596 7.14 11.85 -16.12
CA ALA A 596 8.12 11.47 -17.14
C ALA A 596 7.58 11.83 -18.54
N PRO A 597 8.44 12.22 -19.49
CA PRO A 597 8.00 12.56 -20.85
C PRO A 597 7.12 11.47 -21.47
N SER A 598 5.93 11.87 -21.95
CA SER A 598 4.94 10.99 -22.56
C SER A 598 4.35 11.64 -23.82
N PRO A 599 3.62 10.91 -24.68
CA PRO A 599 3.00 11.49 -25.86
C PRO A 599 2.02 12.64 -25.56
N LEU A 600 1.36 12.62 -24.40
CA LEU A 600 0.41 13.66 -23.98
C LEU A 600 1.06 14.77 -23.13
N ALA A 601 2.26 14.52 -22.59
CA ALA A 601 3.05 15.48 -21.84
C ALA A 601 4.52 15.40 -22.28
N PRO A 602 4.88 15.91 -23.48
CA PRO A 602 6.21 15.69 -24.06
C PRO A 602 7.34 16.32 -23.24
N ASP A 603 7.07 17.45 -22.59
CA ASP A 603 8.01 18.10 -21.65
C ASP A 603 7.75 17.71 -20.18
N GLY A 604 6.76 16.84 -19.95
CA GLY A 604 6.39 16.30 -18.63
C GLY A 604 5.56 17.24 -17.75
N PHE A 605 5.41 18.53 -18.07
CA PHE A 605 4.64 19.46 -17.24
C PHE A 605 3.20 19.59 -17.72
N VAL A 606 2.26 19.10 -16.91
CA VAL A 606 0.86 18.92 -17.32
C VAL A 606 -0.10 19.26 -16.18
N ASN A 607 -1.25 19.82 -16.55
CA ASN A 607 -2.40 19.91 -15.69
C ASN A 607 -3.24 18.63 -15.81
N VAL A 608 -3.31 17.80 -14.75
CA VAL A 608 -3.96 16.48 -14.81
C VAL A 608 -5.48 16.55 -14.89
N ALA A 609 -6.09 17.70 -14.58
CA ALA A 609 -7.53 17.89 -14.69
C ALA A 609 -7.96 18.30 -16.11
N THR A 610 -7.14 19.08 -16.82
CA THR A 610 -7.48 19.66 -18.13
C THR A 610 -6.67 19.08 -19.29
N GLY A 611 -5.55 18.43 -19.01
CA GLY A 611 -4.56 18.01 -20.01
C GLY A 611 -3.73 19.14 -20.60
N GLU A 612 -3.85 20.37 -20.09
CA GLU A 612 -3.04 21.50 -20.55
C GLU A 612 -1.56 21.25 -20.26
N THR A 613 -0.68 21.61 -21.19
CA THR A 613 0.78 21.53 -21.02
C THR A 613 1.39 22.91 -21.14
N HIS A 614 2.54 23.12 -20.48
CA HIS A 614 3.22 24.42 -20.48
C HIS A 614 4.74 24.24 -20.55
N PRO A 615 5.48 25.09 -21.27
CA PRO A 615 6.94 25.08 -21.25
C PRO A 615 7.48 25.48 -19.87
N ILE A 616 8.56 24.85 -19.42
CA ILE A 616 9.14 25.18 -18.09
C ILE A 616 9.76 26.58 -18.05
N VAL A 617 10.30 27.06 -19.17
CA VAL A 617 10.92 28.40 -19.30
C VAL A 617 10.50 29.09 -20.59
N TRP A 618 10.37 30.42 -20.57
CA TRP A 618 9.97 31.24 -21.72
C TRP A 618 10.54 32.67 -21.71
#